data_AF-A0A1J3HT85-F1
#
_entry.id   AF-A0A1J3HT85-F1
#
_cell.length_a   1.000
_cell.length_b   1.000
_cell.length_c   1.000
_cell.angle_alpha   90.00
_cell.angle_beta   90.00
_cell.angle_gamma   90.00
#
_symmetry.space_group_name_H-M   'P 1'
#
loop_
_entity.id
_entity.type
_entity.pdbx_description
1 polymer ?
#
loop_
_entity_poly.entity_id
_entity_poly.type
_entity_poly.pdbx_seq_one_letter_code
_entity_poly.pdbx_strand_id
1 'polypeptide(L)'
;MGIQGLLPLLKSIMVPIHIKELEGSIVAVDTYSWLHKGALSCSRELCKGLPTTRHIQYCMHRVNLLRHHGVKPILVFDGGPLPMKLEQENKRARSRKENLARALEHEANGNSSAAYECYQKAVDIS
;
A
#
# COMPACT_ATOMS: atom_id res chain seq x y z
N MET A 1 1.34 1.07 -9.19
CA MET A 1 2.72 1.60 -9.31
C MET A 1 3.50 0.70 -10.27
N GLY A 2 4.38 1.27 -11.11
CA GLY A 2 5.26 0.49 -12.00
C GLY A 2 4.81 0.45 -13.47
N ILE A 3 5.44 -0.46 -14.23
CA ILE A 3 5.20 -0.66 -15.67
C ILE A 3 3.96 -1.56 -15.84
N GLN A 4 2.94 -1.04 -16.51
CA GLN A 4 1.70 -1.78 -16.76
C GLN A 4 1.97 -3.00 -17.65
N GLY A 5 1.47 -4.17 -17.24
CA GLY A 5 1.56 -5.41 -18.05
C GLY A 5 2.91 -6.14 -18.01
N LEU A 6 3.91 -5.64 -17.26
CA LEU A 6 5.23 -6.26 -17.24
C LEU A 6 5.24 -7.68 -16.66
N LEU A 7 4.61 -7.91 -15.50
CA LEU A 7 4.64 -9.22 -14.82
C LEU A 7 4.10 -10.37 -15.69
N PRO A 8 2.94 -10.25 -16.37
CA PRO A 8 2.49 -11.28 -17.32
C PRO A 8 3.49 -11.62 -18.43
N LEU A 9 4.22 -10.63 -18.94
CA LEU A 9 5.21 -10.82 -20.01
C LEU A 9 6.45 -11.59 -19.54
N LEU A 10 6.80 -11.48 -18.26
CA LEU A 10 7.94 -12.16 -17.66
C LEU A 10 7.61 -13.56 -17.12
N LYS A 11 6.38 -14.04 -17.28
CA LYS A 11 5.91 -15.30 -16.66
C LYS A 11 6.79 -16.51 -16.98
N SER A 12 7.36 -16.58 -18.19
CA SER A 12 8.22 -17.69 -18.63
C SER A 12 9.56 -17.78 -17.87
N ILE A 13 9.97 -16.71 -17.20
CA ILE A 13 11.23 -16.64 -16.44
C ILE A 13 11.01 -16.44 -14.93
N MET A 14 9.75 -16.46 -14.46
CA MET A 14 9.43 -16.35 -13.04
C MET A 14 9.67 -17.69 -12.34
N VAL A 15 10.43 -17.65 -11.25
CA VAL A 15 10.65 -18.80 -10.37
C VAL A 15 9.95 -18.53 -9.04
N PRO A 16 8.93 -19.31 -8.66
CA PRO A 16 8.34 -19.24 -7.33
C PRO A 16 9.35 -19.67 -6.27
N ILE A 17 9.44 -18.90 -5.18
CA ILE A 17 10.27 -19.24 -4.02
C ILE A 17 9.46 -19.08 -2.74
N HIS A 18 9.85 -19.83 -1.70
CA HIS A 18 9.39 -19.66 -0.34
C HIS A 18 10.36 -18.76 0.45
N ILE A 19 9.84 -17.98 1.41
CA ILE A 19 10.67 -17.05 2.22
C ILE A 19 11.81 -17.77 2.95
N LYS A 20 11.60 -19.04 3.33
CA LYS A 20 12.62 -19.89 3.96
C LYS A 20 13.89 -20.03 3.12
N GLU A 21 13.79 -19.97 1.80
CA GLU A 21 14.95 -20.05 0.90
C GLU A 21 15.86 -18.82 1.00
N LEU A 22 15.41 -17.74 1.65
CA LEU A 22 16.16 -16.51 1.90
C LEU A 22 16.81 -16.49 3.29
N GLU A 23 16.79 -17.59 4.04
CA GLU A 23 17.39 -17.67 5.38
C GLU A 23 18.86 -17.20 5.37
N GLY A 24 19.23 -16.37 6.36
CA GLY A 24 20.56 -15.77 6.44
C GLY A 24 20.80 -14.59 5.49
N SER A 25 19.87 -14.30 4.58
CA SER A 25 19.98 -13.17 3.65
C SER A 25 19.50 -11.85 4.25
N ILE A 26 19.98 -10.75 3.67
CA ILE A 26 19.49 -9.39 3.93
C ILE A 26 18.61 -8.99 2.74
N VAL A 27 17.36 -8.58 3.00
CA VAL A 27 16.39 -8.23 1.96
C VAL A 27 15.93 -6.80 2.14
N ALA A 28 16.05 -5.97 1.10
CA ALA A 28 15.42 -4.67 1.04
C ALA A 28 13.93 -4.80 0.70
N VAL A 29 13.09 -4.11 1.45
CA VAL A 29 11.64 -4.09 1.27
C VAL A 29 11.22 -2.69 0.86
N ASP A 30 10.54 -2.58 -0.28
CA ASP A 30 9.71 -1.42 -0.59
C ASP A 30 8.54 -1.38 0.41
N THR A 31 8.67 -0.51 1.42
CA THR A 31 7.74 -0.47 2.55
C THR A 31 6.42 0.20 2.19
N TYR A 32 6.43 1.13 1.23
CA TYR A 32 5.22 1.81 0.76
C TYR A 32 4.21 0.82 0.19
N SER A 33 4.68 -0.20 -0.53
CA SER A 33 3.83 -1.30 -1.01
C SER A 33 3.08 -2.01 0.12
N TRP A 34 3.70 -2.21 1.29
CA TRP A 34 3.05 -2.82 2.45
C TRP A 34 2.11 -1.85 3.17
N LEU A 35 2.53 -0.59 3.34
CA LEU A 35 1.71 0.43 3.97
C LEU A 35 0.41 0.66 3.21
N HIS A 36 0.46 0.76 1.88
CA HIS A 36 -0.74 0.88 1.05
C HIS A 36 -1.69 -0.31 1.23
N LYS A 37 -1.17 -1.54 1.28
CA LYS A 37 -2.00 -2.74 1.52
C LYS A 37 -2.61 -2.74 2.93
N GLY A 38 -1.83 -2.36 3.94
CA GLY A 38 -2.31 -2.26 5.32
C GLY A 38 -3.38 -1.19 5.49
N ALA A 39 -3.23 -0.06 4.80
CA ALA A 39 -4.16 1.06 4.84
C ALA A 39 -5.56 0.71 4.30
N LEU A 40 -5.68 -0.26 3.39
CA LEU A 40 -6.99 -0.71 2.90
C LEU A 40 -7.93 -1.24 4.00
N SER A 41 -7.37 -1.70 5.13
CA SER A 41 -8.12 -2.22 6.29
C SER A 41 -8.56 -1.14 7.30
N CYS A 42 -8.06 0.08 7.13
CA CYS A 42 -8.34 1.23 7.99
C CYS A 42 -8.46 2.52 7.15
N SER A 43 -8.93 2.37 5.91
CA SER A 43 -8.96 3.45 4.91
C SER A 43 -9.88 4.57 5.34
N ARG A 44 -11.03 4.23 5.94
CA ARG A 44 -11.97 5.19 6.51
C ARG A 44 -11.34 6.00 7.64
N GLU A 45 -10.70 5.32 8.59
CA GLU A 45 -10.03 5.98 9.73
C GLU A 45 -8.95 6.94 9.23
N LEU A 46 -8.09 6.48 8.32
CA LEU A 46 -7.03 7.29 7.73
C LEU A 46 -7.58 8.50 6.96
N CYS A 47 -8.60 8.31 6.12
CA CYS A 47 -9.22 9.42 5.37
C CYS A 47 -9.88 10.46 6.27
N LYS A 48 -10.40 10.06 7.43
CA LYS A 48 -11.08 10.94 8.39
C LYS A 48 -10.15 11.49 9.48
N GLY A 49 -8.84 11.19 9.41
CA GLY A 49 -7.88 11.61 10.44
C GLY A 49 -8.11 10.96 11.80
N LEU A 50 -8.80 9.82 11.85
CA LEU A 50 -9.04 9.07 13.08
C LEU A 50 -7.79 8.25 13.44
N PRO A 51 -7.39 8.20 14.72
CA PRO A 51 -6.25 7.41 15.15
C PRO A 51 -6.41 5.92 14.78
N THR A 52 -5.39 5.35 14.13
CA THR A 52 -5.34 3.93 13.80
C THR A 52 -3.89 3.47 13.65
N THR A 53 -3.63 2.22 14.03
CA THR A 53 -2.32 1.57 13.89
C THR A 53 -2.38 0.30 13.04
N ARG A 54 -3.54 -0.02 12.43
CA ARG A 54 -3.73 -1.30 11.70
C ARG A 54 -2.76 -1.46 10.53
N HIS A 55 -2.48 -0.38 9.79
CA HIS A 55 -1.50 -0.40 8.70
C HIS A 55 -0.07 -0.68 9.20
N ILE A 56 0.29 -0.17 10.39
CA ILE A 56 1.58 -0.46 11.04
C ILE A 56 1.63 -1.93 11.48
N GLN A 57 0.56 -2.42 12.11
CA GLN A 57 0.46 -3.82 12.54
C GLN A 57 0.60 -4.78 11.35
N TYR A 58 0.00 -4.45 10.21
CA TYR A 58 0.16 -5.19 8.96
C TYR A 58 1.63 -5.27 8.51
N CYS A 59 2.34 -4.13 8.50
CA CYS A 59 3.76 -4.10 8.17
C CYS A 59 4.61 -4.91 9.16
N MET A 60 4.37 -4.74 10.46
CA MET A 60 5.12 -5.45 11.51
C MET A 60 4.90 -6.95 11.48
N HIS A 61 3.69 -7.41 11.15
CA HIS A 61 3.43 -8.84 10.93
C HIS A 61 4.32 -9.40 9.81
N ARG A 62 4.47 -8.67 8.70
CA ARG A 62 5.32 -9.06 7.56
C ARG A 62 6.81 -9.02 7.90
N VAL A 63 7.26 -8.02 8.68
CA VAL A 63 8.63 -7.96 9.24
C VAL A 63 8.91 -9.19 10.10
N ASN A 64 7.99 -9.53 11.00
CA ASN A 64 8.14 -10.67 11.90
C ASN A 64 8.15 -11.99 11.14
N LEU A 65 7.36 -12.12 10.06
CA LEU A 65 7.41 -13.28 9.17
C LEU A 65 8.79 -13.49 8.54
N LEU A 66 9.42 -12.42 8.04
CA LEU A 66 10.78 -12.48 7.49
C LEU A 66 11.79 -12.88 8.57
N ARG A 67 11.74 -12.24 9.73
CA ARG A 67 12.64 -12.53 10.86
C ARG A 67 12.48 -13.95 11.40
N HIS A 68 11.26 -14.47 11.42
CA HIS A 68 10.96 -15.84 11.82
C HIS A 68 11.69 -16.87 10.93
N HIS A 69 11.83 -16.57 9.64
CA HIS A 69 12.60 -17.37 8.69
C HIS A 69 14.09 -17.00 8.60
N GLY A 70 14.63 -16.30 9.60
CA GLY A 70 16.06 -15.94 9.64
C GLY A 70 16.48 -14.90 8.59
N VAL A 71 15.53 -14.19 7.98
CA VAL A 71 15.80 -13.11 7.03
C VAL A 71 15.96 -11.79 7.80
N LYS A 72 16.96 -10.97 7.43
CA LYS A 72 17.14 -9.62 7.96
C LYS A 72 16.51 -8.58 7.02
N PRO A 73 15.30 -8.06 7.30
CA PRO A 73 14.69 -7.04 6.46
C PRO A 73 15.33 -5.66 6.67
N ILE A 74 15.55 -4.94 5.58
CA ILE A 74 15.82 -3.50 5.54
C ILE A 74 14.59 -2.81 4.94
N LEU A 75 13.88 -2.04 5.75
CA LEU A 75 12.71 -1.29 5.30
C LEU A 75 13.16 0.00 4.61
N VAL A 76 12.84 0.13 3.33
CA VAL A 76 13.12 1.32 2.53
C VAL A 76 11.83 2.13 2.40
N PHE A 77 11.93 3.43 2.64
CA PHE A 77 10.85 4.40 2.51
C PHE A 77 11.23 5.41 1.43
N ASP A 78 10.24 5.82 0.64
CA ASP A 78 10.43 6.91 -0.31
C ASP A 78 10.71 8.21 0.43
N GLY A 79 11.54 9.06 -0.18
CA GLY A 79 11.86 10.39 0.33
C GLY A 79 10.99 11.46 -0.31
N GLY A 80 11.60 12.60 -0.64
CA GLY A 80 10.92 13.73 -1.26
C GLY A 80 10.42 13.46 -2.69
N PRO A 81 9.51 14.32 -3.19
CA PRO A 81 8.97 14.21 -4.54
C PRO A 81 10.06 14.39 -5.60
N LEU A 82 9.94 13.65 -6.70
CA LEU A 82 10.82 13.76 -7.86
C LEU A 82 10.14 14.57 -8.97
N PRO A 83 10.81 15.58 -9.59
CA PRO A 83 10.22 16.40 -10.64
C PRO A 83 9.62 15.58 -11.79
N MET A 84 10.30 14.51 -12.20
CA MET A 84 9.84 13.64 -13.30
C MET A 84 8.57 12.83 -12.98
N LYS A 85 8.17 12.73 -11.70
CA LYS A 85 6.95 12.03 -11.27
C LYS A 85 5.79 12.98 -10.95
N LEU A 86 5.98 14.29 -11.07
CA LEU A 86 5.02 15.30 -10.61
C LEU A 86 3.64 15.13 -11.26
N GLU A 87 3.59 14.87 -12.57
CA GLU A 87 2.32 14.66 -13.28
C GLU A 87 1.56 13.46 -12.73
N GLN A 88 2.27 12.36 -12.42
CA GLN A 88 1.67 11.16 -11.89
C GLN A 88 1.18 11.34 -10.45
N GLU A 89 1.94 12.04 -9.62
CA GLU A 89 1.50 12.37 -8.26
C GLU A 89 0.27 13.31 -8.28
N ASN A 90 0.23 14.27 -9.20
CA ASN A 90 -0.95 15.14 -9.39
C ASN A 90 -2.19 14.34 -9.86
N LYS A 91 -2.01 13.35 -10.75
CA LYS A 91 -3.10 12.43 -11.15
C LYS A 91 -3.61 11.62 -9.96
N ARG A 92 -2.71 11.09 -9.12
CA ARG A 92 -3.10 10.37 -7.90
C ARG A 92 -3.82 11.26 -6.91
N ALA A 93 -3.32 12.47 -6.65
CA ALA A 93 -3.94 13.42 -5.73
C ALA A 93 -5.37 13.79 -6.17
N ARG A 94 -5.58 14.06 -7.47
CA ARG A 94 -6.91 14.31 -8.03
C ARG A 94 -7.86 13.12 -7.82
N SER A 95 -7.41 11.91 -8.20
CA SER A 95 -8.21 10.70 -8.04
C SER A 95 -8.59 10.44 -6.58
N ARG A 96 -7.66 10.64 -5.64
CA ARG A 96 -7.95 10.49 -4.20
C ARG A 96 -9.01 11.49 -3.72
N LYS A 97 -8.91 12.76 -4.14
CA LYS A 97 -9.88 13.81 -3.79
C LYS A 97 -11.29 13.48 -4.29
N GLU A 98 -11.40 13.01 -5.53
CA GLU A 98 -12.67 12.59 -6.13
C GLU A 98 -13.28 11.40 -5.40
N ASN A 99 -12.48 10.37 -5.09
CA ASN A 99 -12.94 9.20 -4.35
C ASN A 99 -13.34 9.56 -2.91
N LEU A 100 -12.65 10.50 -2.25
CA LEU A 100 -13.02 10.95 -0.92
C LEU A 100 -14.39 11.63 -0.93
N ALA A 101 -14.66 12.51 -1.90
CA ALA A 101 -15.96 13.16 -2.04
C ALA A 101 -17.09 12.13 -2.22
N ARG A 102 -16.87 11.12 -3.08
CA ARG A 102 -17.82 10.01 -3.28
C ARG A 102 -18.01 9.16 -2.03
N ALA A 103 -16.94 8.92 -1.27
CA ALA A 103 -17.02 8.17 -0.02
C ALA A 103 -17.92 8.86 1.00
N LEU A 104 -17.77 10.18 1.14
CA LEU A 104 -18.58 11.00 2.04
C LEU A 104 -20.05 11.06 1.61
N GLU A 105 -20.32 11.18 0.30
CA GLU A 105 -21.67 11.13 -0.24
C GLU A 105 -22.37 9.79 0.04
N HIS A 106 -21.68 8.67 -0.24
CA HIS A 106 -22.21 7.34 0.07
C HIS A 106 -22.42 7.12 1.57
N GLU A 107 -21.52 7.63 2.42
CA GLU A 107 -21.66 7.55 3.88
C GLU A 107 -22.87 8.35 4.37
N ALA A 108 -23.08 9.57 3.84
CA ALA A 108 -24.25 10.40 4.16
C ALA A 108 -25.58 9.75 3.73
N ASN A 109 -25.56 9.03 2.60
CA ASN A 109 -26.72 8.27 2.09
C ASN A 109 -26.91 6.90 2.77
N GLY A 110 -26.11 6.57 3.79
CA GLY A 110 -26.19 5.29 4.53
C GLY A 110 -25.64 4.07 3.78
N ASN A 111 -25.01 4.27 2.61
CA ASN A 111 -24.40 3.18 1.84
C ASN A 111 -22.96 2.92 2.30
N SER A 112 -22.82 2.29 3.46
CA SER A 112 -21.52 2.01 4.09
C SER A 112 -20.58 1.17 3.21
N SER A 113 -21.11 0.24 2.40
CA SER A 113 -20.31 -0.61 1.53
C SER A 113 -19.65 0.20 0.42
N ALA A 114 -20.44 0.99 -0.33
CA ALA A 114 -19.92 1.83 -1.40
C ALA A 114 -18.99 2.94 -0.86
N ALA A 115 -19.30 3.47 0.32
CA ALA A 115 -18.43 4.42 1.01
C ALA A 115 -17.06 3.79 1.29
N TYR A 116 -17.02 2.58 1.83
CA TYR A 116 -15.78 1.88 2.16
C TYR A 116 -14.91 1.61 0.93
N GLU A 117 -15.49 1.18 -0.19
CA GLU A 117 -14.78 1.01 -1.46
C GLU A 117 -14.16 2.33 -1.97
N CYS A 118 -14.88 3.44 -1.81
CA CYS A 118 -14.36 4.75 -2.18
C CYS A 118 -13.25 5.21 -1.21
N TYR A 119 -13.39 4.97 0.09
CA TYR A 119 -12.32 5.23 1.07
C TYR A 119 -11.04 4.46 0.74
N GLN A 120 -11.14 3.19 0.32
CA GLN A 120 -9.99 2.41 -0.10
C GLN A 120 -9.25 3.00 -1.32
N LYS A 121 -9.95 3.71 -2.21
CA LYS A 121 -9.35 4.41 -3.36
C LYS A 121 -8.87 5.81 -3.01
N ALA A 122 -9.41 6.40 -1.95
CA ALA A 122 -9.08 7.75 -1.48
C ALA A 122 -7.87 7.80 -0.54
N VAL A 123 -7.57 6.68 0.14
CA VAL A 123 -6.53 6.64 1.16
C VAL A 123 -5.16 7.02 0.60
N ASP A 124 -4.45 7.85 1.35
CA ASP A 124 -3.08 8.25 1.06
C ASP A 124 -2.15 7.72 2.16
N ILE A 125 -0.91 7.42 1.77
CA ILE A 125 0.17 7.12 2.70
C ILE A 125 1.15 8.29 2.56
N SER A 126 0.97 9.30 3.40
CA SER A 126 1.81 10.49 3.48
C SER A 126 2.40 10.66 4.87
#